data_AF-A0A9Q0FES7-F1
#
_entry.id   AF-A0A9Q0FES7-F1
#
_cell.length_a   1.000
_cell.length_b   1.000
_cell.length_c   1.000
_cell.angle_alpha   90.00
_cell.angle_beta   90.00
_cell.angle_gamma   90.00
#
_symmetry.space_group_name_H-M   'P 1'
#
loop_
_entity.id
_entity.type
_entity.pdbx_description
1 polymer ?
#
loop_
_entity_poly.entity_id
_entity_poly.type
_entity_poly.pdbx_seq_one_letter_code
_entity_poly.pdbx_strand_id
1 'polypeptide(L)'
;MKGKREDGKPDSQQRVEANTQSVTFIPSIEVNRWLTRCAVGVANGPRKMESICLVWRLHDMDKVEVIDMGGDSFLVCFPSPEKMMQFLQHPPEWVSLWFRLFSPWKSGDKATNRRCWVTVRGVPLNAWCQEFFETVGSEFGQFLRVDEETD
;
A
#
# COMPACT_ATOMS: atom_id res chain seq x y z
N MET A 1 35.61 53.40 -21.26
CA MET A 1 34.16 53.14 -21.07
C MET A 1 33.88 51.72 -21.52
N LYS A 2 33.95 50.78 -20.57
CA LYS A 2 32.85 49.95 -20.05
C LYS A 2 32.37 48.88 -21.05
N GLY A 3 32.91 47.69 -20.86
CA GLY A 3 32.42 46.44 -21.45
C GLY A 3 31.01 46.11 -20.96
N LYS A 4 30.24 45.46 -21.84
CA LYS A 4 28.94 44.89 -21.52
C LYS A 4 29.14 43.45 -21.05
N ARG A 5 28.68 43.19 -19.83
CA ARG A 5 28.56 41.88 -19.20
C ARG A 5 27.29 41.19 -19.72
N GLU A 6 27.47 39.91 -20.05
CA GLU A 6 26.65 38.75 -19.69
C GLU A 6 25.13 38.92 -19.52
N ASP A 7 24.38 38.13 -20.29
CA ASP A 7 23.19 37.41 -19.82
C ASP A 7 23.19 36.02 -20.45
N GLY A 8 24.07 35.16 -19.94
CA GLY A 8 24.02 33.72 -20.18
C GLY A 8 22.81 33.15 -19.45
N LYS A 9 21.74 32.87 -20.19
CA LYS A 9 20.60 32.10 -19.70
C LYS A 9 21.13 30.72 -19.28
N PRO A 10 20.96 30.27 -18.02
CA PRO A 10 21.41 28.94 -17.66
C PRO A 10 20.54 27.92 -18.37
N ASP A 11 21.30 26.99 -18.92
CA ASP A 11 20.93 25.89 -19.79
C ASP A 11 20.04 24.88 -19.06
N SER A 12 19.10 24.33 -19.83
CA SER A 12 18.47 23.02 -19.67
C SER A 12 18.50 22.35 -18.27
N GLN A 13 17.33 22.31 -17.63
CA GLN A 13 16.98 21.20 -16.75
C GLN A 13 16.90 19.91 -17.58
N GLN A 14 18.06 19.31 -17.86
CA GLN A 14 18.14 17.91 -18.25
C GLN A 14 17.64 17.09 -17.05
N ARG A 15 16.37 16.74 -17.09
CA ARG A 15 15.80 15.71 -16.24
C ARG A 15 16.56 14.43 -16.57
N VAL A 16 17.50 14.06 -15.70
CA VAL A 16 18.26 12.81 -15.79
C VAL A 16 17.22 11.70 -15.84
N GLU A 17 17.03 11.11 -17.02
CA GLU A 17 16.17 9.94 -17.18
C GLU A 17 16.79 8.82 -16.36
N ALA A 18 16.18 8.53 -15.21
CA ALA A 18 16.61 7.46 -14.33
C ALA A 18 16.58 6.15 -15.13
N ASN A 19 17.76 5.58 -15.37
CA ASN A 19 17.95 4.27 -15.97
C ASN A 19 17.27 3.21 -15.10
N THR A 20 15.98 2.97 -15.34
CA THR A 20 15.14 2.13 -14.48
C THR A 20 15.34 0.68 -14.90
N GLN A 21 16.20 -0.03 -14.19
CA GLN A 21 16.28 -1.49 -14.31
C GLN A 21 14.99 -2.11 -13.77
N SER A 22 14.36 -2.98 -14.55
CA SER A 22 13.15 -3.71 -14.14
C SER A 22 13.41 -5.21 -14.14
N VAL A 23 12.76 -5.91 -13.21
CA VAL A 23 12.75 -7.37 -13.13
C VAL A 23 11.33 -7.84 -13.47
N THR A 24 11.22 -8.73 -14.46
CA THR A 24 9.95 -9.35 -14.83
C THR A 24 9.93 -10.79 -14.34
N PHE A 25 8.91 -11.14 -13.55
CA PHE A 25 8.67 -12.50 -13.09
C PHE A 25 7.23 -12.89 -13.43
N ILE A 26 7.07 -14.06 -14.08
CA ILE A 26 5.77 -14.64 -14.40
C ILE A 26 5.62 -15.91 -13.58
N PRO A 27 4.74 -15.95 -12.55
CA PRO A 27 4.53 -17.15 -11.76
C PRO A 27 3.89 -18.26 -12.61
N SER A 28 4.22 -19.51 -12.31
CA SER A 28 3.52 -20.65 -12.91
C SER A 28 2.08 -20.73 -12.39
N ILE A 29 1.21 -21.37 -13.17
CA ILE A 29 -0.21 -21.56 -12.80
C ILE A 29 -0.32 -22.32 -11.47
N GLU A 30 0.55 -23.28 -11.22
CA GLU A 30 0.55 -24.09 -10.01
C GLU A 30 0.85 -23.24 -8.75
N VAL A 31 1.78 -22.29 -8.86
CA VAL A 31 2.11 -21.35 -7.77
C VAL A 31 0.91 -20.46 -7.42
N ASN A 32 0.00 -20.20 -8.37
CA ASN A 32 -1.15 -19.33 -8.16
C ASN A 32 -2.45 -20.09 -7.83
N ARG A 33 -2.45 -21.42 -7.77
CA ARG A 33 -3.66 -22.19 -7.46
C ARG A 33 -4.31 -21.77 -6.14
N TRP A 34 -3.52 -21.40 -5.14
CA TRP A 34 -4.05 -20.93 -3.85
C TRP A 34 -4.81 -19.60 -3.95
N LEU A 35 -4.65 -18.81 -5.02
CA LEU A 35 -5.40 -17.58 -5.22
C LEU A 35 -6.87 -17.85 -5.58
N THR A 36 -7.20 -19.06 -6.02
CA THR A 36 -8.58 -19.47 -6.33
C THR A 36 -9.50 -19.57 -5.10
N ARG A 37 -8.91 -19.71 -3.91
CA ARG A 37 -9.62 -19.66 -2.61
C ARG A 37 -9.59 -18.26 -1.98
N CYS A 38 -9.19 -17.23 -2.73
CA CYS A 38 -8.98 -15.88 -2.20
C CYS A 38 -10.00 -14.85 -2.73
N ALA A 39 -10.46 -14.00 -1.83
CA ALA A 39 -11.21 -12.79 -2.15
C ALA A 39 -10.38 -11.54 -1.87
N VAL A 40 -10.61 -10.48 -2.62
CA VAL A 40 -10.05 -9.15 -2.37
C VAL A 40 -11.12 -8.31 -1.69
N GLY A 41 -10.77 -7.78 -0.52
CA GLY A 41 -11.53 -6.78 0.20
C GLY A 41 -10.85 -5.42 0.13
N VAL A 42 -11.58 -4.38 -0.27
CA VAL A 42 -11.12 -2.98 -0.19
C VAL A 42 -11.81 -2.32 0.97
N ALA A 43 -11.05 -1.88 1.97
CA ALA A 43 -11.57 -1.35 3.21
C ALA A 43 -12.29 0.01 3.03
N ASN A 44 -13.22 0.29 3.93
CA ASN A 44 -13.87 1.60 4.09
C ASN A 44 -12.90 2.59 4.75
N GLY A 45 -11.84 2.95 4.03
CA GLY A 45 -10.77 3.85 4.48
C GLY A 45 -9.56 3.15 5.11
N PRO A 46 -8.58 3.92 5.60
CA PRO A 46 -7.33 3.38 6.14
C PRO A 46 -7.57 2.48 7.34
N ARG A 47 -7.20 1.20 7.20
CA ARG A 47 -7.23 0.22 8.30
C ARG A 47 -5.84 -0.32 8.57
N LYS A 48 -5.59 -0.62 9.84
CA LYS A 48 -4.45 -1.42 10.28
C LYS A 48 -4.79 -2.90 10.09
N MET A 49 -3.79 -3.70 9.73
CA MET A 49 -3.94 -5.13 9.49
C MET A 49 -4.51 -5.85 10.72
N GLU A 50 -4.07 -5.45 11.91
CA GLU A 50 -4.48 -6.04 13.19
C GLU A 50 -5.97 -5.87 13.43
N SER A 51 -6.54 -4.71 13.03
CA SER A 51 -7.97 -4.44 13.16
C SER A 51 -8.79 -5.36 12.25
N ILE A 52 -8.34 -5.58 11.01
CA ILE A 52 -8.99 -6.53 10.11
C ILE A 52 -8.91 -7.93 10.71
N CYS A 53 -7.70 -8.42 11.04
CA CYS A 53 -7.52 -9.75 11.62
C CYS A 53 -8.31 -9.97 12.92
N LEU A 54 -8.51 -8.93 13.74
CA LEU A 54 -9.32 -9.01 14.95
C LEU A 54 -10.80 -9.27 14.62
N VAL A 55 -11.37 -8.52 13.67
CA VAL A 55 -12.79 -8.66 13.30
C VAL A 55 -13.10 -10.03 12.74
N TRP A 56 -12.22 -10.56 11.89
CA TRP A 56 -12.37 -11.92 11.35
C TRP A 56 -12.39 -12.96 12.48
N ARG A 57 -11.49 -12.84 13.47
CA ARG A 57 -11.45 -13.73 14.65
C ARG A 57 -12.70 -13.60 15.53
N LEU A 58 -13.21 -12.38 15.74
CA LEU A 58 -14.44 -12.15 16.52
C LEU A 58 -15.70 -12.76 15.88
N HIS A 59 -15.64 -13.11 14.61
CA HIS A 59 -16.72 -13.77 13.88
C HIS A 59 -16.43 -15.26 13.58
N ASP A 60 -15.58 -15.90 14.39
CA ASP A 60 -15.21 -17.33 14.30
C ASP A 60 -14.57 -17.72 12.95
N MET A 61 -13.89 -16.77 12.29
CA MET A 61 -13.21 -17.00 11.00
C MET A 61 -11.70 -17.26 11.17
N ASP A 62 -11.30 -17.98 12.21
CA ASP A 62 -9.87 -18.23 12.53
C ASP A 62 -9.13 -19.03 11.45
N LYS A 63 -9.87 -19.75 10.61
CA LYS A 63 -9.32 -20.54 9.49
C LYS A 63 -9.08 -19.72 8.23
N VAL A 64 -9.37 -18.42 8.27
CA VAL A 64 -9.15 -17.50 7.16
C VAL A 64 -7.85 -16.73 7.40
N GLU A 65 -7.00 -16.72 6.37
CA GLU A 65 -5.76 -15.96 6.40
C GLU A 65 -6.01 -14.61 5.72
N VAL A 66 -5.60 -13.52 6.36
CA VAL A 66 -5.65 -12.18 5.75
C VAL A 66 -4.22 -11.80 5.38
N ILE A 67 -4.04 -11.24 4.18
CA ILE A 67 -2.76 -10.74 3.67
C ILE A 67 -2.95 -9.29 3.23
N ASP A 68 -2.10 -8.38 3.70
CA ASP A 68 -2.10 -6.98 3.25
C ASP A 68 -1.59 -6.92 1.79
N MET A 69 -2.39 -6.36 0.88
CA MET A 69 -1.99 -6.16 -0.52
C MET A 69 -1.36 -4.79 -0.75
N GLY A 70 -1.48 -3.88 0.22
CA GLY A 70 -1.09 -2.49 0.13
C GLY A 70 -2.30 -1.55 -0.03
N GLY A 71 -2.11 -0.32 0.43
CA GLY A 71 -3.16 0.71 0.41
C GLY A 71 -4.25 0.35 1.41
N ASP A 72 -5.48 0.21 0.90
CA ASP A 72 -6.66 -0.21 1.68
C ASP A 72 -7.17 -1.60 1.25
N SER A 73 -6.35 -2.35 0.51
CA SER A 73 -6.74 -3.65 -0.05
C SER A 73 -6.15 -4.80 0.75
N PHE A 74 -6.97 -5.80 1.01
CA PHE A 74 -6.63 -7.00 1.76
C PHE A 74 -7.03 -8.23 0.96
N LEU A 75 -6.15 -9.21 0.89
CA LEU A 75 -6.45 -10.53 0.36
C LEU A 75 -6.94 -11.40 1.51
N VAL A 76 -8.05 -12.08 1.32
CA VAL A 76 -8.68 -12.94 2.30
C VAL A 76 -8.72 -14.36 1.75
N CYS A 77 -7.97 -15.26 2.36
CA CYS A 77 -7.73 -16.62 1.90
C CYS A 77 -8.57 -17.60 2.72
N PHE A 78 -9.60 -18.15 2.08
CA PHE A 78 -10.51 -19.10 2.73
C PHE A 78 -9.92 -20.51 2.74
N PRO A 79 -10.41 -21.44 3.58
CA PRO A 79 -9.92 -22.81 3.58
C PRO A 79 -10.09 -23.55 2.25
N SER A 80 -11.12 -23.19 1.48
CA SER A 80 -11.38 -23.76 0.15
C SER A 80 -12.14 -22.76 -0.74
N PRO A 81 -12.09 -22.94 -2.08
CA PRO A 81 -12.87 -22.12 -3.01
C PRO A 81 -14.38 -22.19 -2.76
N GLU A 82 -14.91 -23.34 -2.34
CA GLU A 82 -16.33 -23.53 -2.04
C GLU A 82 -16.75 -22.70 -0.83
N LYS A 83 -15.90 -22.66 0.21
CA LYS A 83 -16.13 -21.83 1.40
C LYS A 83 -16.09 -20.34 1.08
N MET A 84 -15.15 -19.91 0.23
CA MET A 84 -15.13 -18.54 -0.29
C MET A 84 -16.43 -18.21 -1.02
N MET A 85 -16.85 -19.08 -1.95
CA MET A 85 -18.07 -18.83 -2.73
C MET A 85 -19.33 -18.80 -1.85
N GLN A 86 -19.44 -19.71 -0.87
CA GLN A 86 -20.53 -19.69 0.11
C GLN A 86 -20.56 -18.37 0.89
N PHE A 87 -19.40 -17.88 1.33
CA PHE A 87 -19.27 -16.60 2.02
C PHE A 87 -19.66 -15.42 1.12
N LEU A 88 -19.26 -15.43 -0.15
CA LEU A 88 -19.55 -14.36 -1.10
C LEU A 88 -21.00 -14.34 -1.58
N GLN A 89 -21.69 -15.49 -1.59
CA GLN A 89 -23.12 -15.58 -1.93
C GLN A 89 -24.00 -15.00 -0.81
N HIS A 90 -23.58 -15.17 0.43
CA HIS A 90 -24.28 -14.68 1.62
C HIS A 90 -23.32 -13.93 2.53
N PRO A 91 -22.81 -12.76 2.10
CA PRO A 91 -21.84 -12.01 2.88
C PRO A 91 -22.48 -11.54 4.18
N PRO A 92 -21.86 -11.79 5.34
CA PRO A 92 -22.33 -11.24 6.60
C PRO A 92 -22.42 -9.71 6.56
N GLU A 93 -23.40 -9.13 7.25
CA GLU A 93 -23.61 -7.67 7.25
C GLU A 93 -22.37 -6.88 7.68
N TRP A 94 -21.60 -7.41 8.64
CA TRP A 94 -20.39 -6.77 9.12
C TRP A 94 -19.35 -6.58 8.01
N VAL A 95 -19.31 -7.42 6.98
CA VAL A 95 -18.36 -7.27 5.87
C VAL A 95 -18.54 -5.92 5.19
N SER A 96 -19.78 -5.48 4.99
CA SER A 96 -20.09 -4.19 4.37
C SER A 96 -19.69 -2.98 5.21
N LEU A 97 -19.62 -3.14 6.55
CA LEU A 97 -19.14 -2.11 7.46
C LEU A 97 -17.63 -1.89 7.33
N TRP A 98 -16.89 -2.97 7.05
CA TRP A 98 -15.43 -2.94 6.96
C TRP A 98 -14.91 -2.72 5.54
N PHE A 99 -15.63 -3.20 4.53
CA PHE A 99 -15.20 -3.21 3.14
C PHE A 99 -16.24 -2.56 2.22
N ARG A 100 -15.79 -1.63 1.36
CA ARG A 100 -16.62 -1.05 0.27
C ARG A 100 -16.76 -2.00 -0.92
N LEU A 101 -15.79 -2.89 -1.08
CA LEU A 101 -15.75 -3.87 -2.14
C LEU A 101 -15.23 -5.18 -1.56
N PHE A 102 -15.90 -6.28 -1.86
CA PHE A 102 -15.45 -7.61 -1.47
C PHE A 102 -15.81 -8.60 -2.59
N SER A 103 -14.83 -9.12 -3.31
CA SER A 103 -15.05 -9.93 -4.51
C SER A 103 -13.97 -11.00 -4.70
N PRO A 104 -14.18 -12.06 -5.50
CA PRO A 104 -13.14 -13.02 -5.82
C PRO A 104 -11.90 -12.32 -6.40
N TRP A 105 -10.71 -12.79 -6.02
CA TRP A 105 -9.46 -12.29 -6.57
C TRP A 105 -9.35 -12.59 -8.07
N LYS A 106 -8.79 -11.64 -8.82
CA LYS A 106 -8.47 -11.75 -10.25
C LYS A 106 -7.03 -11.31 -10.49
N SER A 107 -6.40 -11.83 -11.55
CA SER A 107 -5.02 -11.51 -11.91
C SER A 107 -4.74 -10.01 -12.15
N GLY A 108 -5.78 -9.21 -12.41
CA GLY A 108 -5.68 -7.76 -12.55
C GLY A 108 -5.71 -6.99 -11.23
N ASP A 109 -6.08 -7.63 -10.12
CA ASP A 109 -6.21 -6.97 -8.83
C ASP A 109 -4.83 -6.62 -8.28
N LYS A 110 -4.55 -5.33 -8.24
CA LYS A 110 -3.31 -4.75 -7.73
C LYS A 110 -3.67 -3.64 -6.75
N ALA A 111 -2.88 -3.52 -5.69
CA ALA A 111 -2.99 -2.33 -4.83
C ALA A 111 -2.66 -1.09 -5.65
N THR A 112 -3.57 -0.11 -5.62
CA THR A 112 -3.39 1.16 -6.33
C THR A 112 -2.38 2.05 -5.63
N ASN A 113 -2.31 1.96 -4.31
CA ASN A 113 -1.46 2.79 -3.46
C ASN A 113 -0.68 1.88 -2.48
N ARG A 114 0.47 2.33 -2.00
CA ARG A 114 1.24 1.64 -0.95
C ARG A 114 1.57 2.62 0.15
N ARG A 115 1.61 2.13 1.38
CA ARG A 115 2.07 2.86 2.56
C ARG A 115 3.40 2.25 2.97
N CYS A 116 4.40 3.08 3.21
CA CYS A 116 5.70 2.65 3.69
C CYS A 116 6.21 3.62 4.75
N TRP A 117 7.11 3.13 5.59
CA TRP A 117 7.89 3.95 6.50
C TRP A 117 9.18 4.38 5.84
N VAL A 118 9.53 5.66 5.99
CA VAL A 118 10.83 6.20 5.59
C VAL A 118 11.62 6.48 6.86
N THR A 119 12.76 5.80 7.01
CA THR A 119 13.67 6.05 8.13
C THR A 119 14.73 7.05 7.70
N VAL A 120 14.77 8.22 8.34
CA VAL A 120 15.81 9.23 8.14
C VAL A 120 16.86 9.10 9.23
N ARG A 121 18.14 9.04 8.85
CA ARG A 121 19.26 8.87 9.80
C ARG A 121 20.16 10.10 9.79
N GLY A 122 20.73 10.42 10.95
CA GLY A 122 21.65 11.56 11.10
C GLY A 122 20.97 12.93 11.04
N VAL A 123 19.69 13.00 11.43
CA VAL A 123 18.93 14.25 11.49
C VAL A 123 19.55 15.16 12.55
N PRO A 124 19.97 16.40 12.22
CA PRO A 124 20.44 17.37 13.19
C PRO A 124 19.37 17.71 14.23
N LEU A 125 19.75 17.89 15.50
CA LEU A 125 18.81 18.21 16.58
C LEU A 125 17.97 19.46 16.30
N ASN A 126 18.55 20.47 15.64
CA ASN A 126 17.85 21.71 15.29
C ASN A 126 16.85 21.55 14.12
N ALA A 127 16.79 20.39 13.49
CA ALA A 127 15.84 20.05 12.43
C ALA A 127 14.91 18.89 12.84
N TRP A 128 14.95 18.45 14.11
CA TRP A 128 14.07 17.40 14.62
C TRP A 128 12.68 17.98 14.92
N CYS A 129 11.88 18.16 13.88
CA CYS A 129 10.50 18.65 13.98
C CYS A 129 9.61 18.02 12.91
N GLN A 130 8.30 18.08 13.12
CA GLN A 130 7.32 17.48 12.20
C GLN A 130 7.44 18.06 10.79
N GLU A 131 7.68 19.37 10.65
CA GLU A 131 7.79 20.03 9.35
C GLU A 131 8.96 19.49 8.52
N PHE A 132 10.06 19.12 9.18
CA PHE A 132 11.19 18.47 8.51
C PHE A 132 10.81 17.09 7.98
N PHE A 133 10.17 16.25 8.80
CA PHE A 133 9.76 14.90 8.38
C PHE A 133 8.66 14.93 7.31
N GLU A 134 7.73 15.87 7.39
CA GLU A 134 6.72 16.10 6.36
C GLU A 134 7.36 16.52 5.03
N THR A 135 8.32 17.45 5.08
CA THR A 135 9.08 17.88 3.89
C THR A 135 9.79 16.69 3.25
N VAL A 136 10.50 15.87 4.02
CA VAL A 136 11.19 14.68 3.49
C VAL A 136 10.21 13.65 2.95
N GLY A 137 9.14 13.34 3.68
CA GLY A 137 8.15 12.35 3.28
C GLY A 137 7.40 12.75 2.00
N SER A 138 7.15 14.04 1.82
CA SER A 138 6.45 14.59 0.66
C SER A 138 7.22 14.42 -0.66
N GLU A 139 8.55 14.25 -0.60
CA GLU A 139 9.36 13.93 -1.79
C GLU A 139 9.12 12.50 -2.31
N PHE A 140 8.59 11.60 -1.47
CA PHE A 140 8.33 10.20 -1.83
C PHE A 140 6.85 9.90 -2.08
N GLY A 141 5.95 10.87 -1.89
CA GLY A 141 4.52 10.72 -2.07
C GLY A 141 3.71 11.60 -1.13
N GLN A 142 2.56 11.11 -0.68
CA GLN A 142 1.76 11.81 0.32
C GLN A 142 2.28 11.48 1.72
N PHE A 143 2.74 12.50 2.46
CA PHE A 143 3.03 12.34 3.89
C PHE A 143 1.75 12.00 4.67
N LEU A 144 1.84 11.00 5.55
CA LEU A 144 0.70 10.55 6.36
C LEU A 144 0.87 10.91 7.83
N ARG A 145 2.03 10.56 8.43
CA ARG A 145 2.35 10.82 9.84
C ARG A 145 3.81 10.55 10.16
N VAL A 146 4.27 11.11 11.28
CA VAL A 146 5.47 10.68 11.99
C VAL A 146 5.14 9.42 12.80
N ASP A 147 6.12 8.55 12.99
CA ASP A 147 5.95 7.37 13.84
C ASP A 147 5.82 7.79 15.32
N GLU A 148 4.99 7.08 16.07
CA GLU A 148 4.70 7.39 17.48
C GLU A 148 5.95 7.29 18.36
N GLU A 149 6.96 6.50 17.97
CA GLU A 149 8.26 6.41 18.68
C GLU A 149 9.24 7.54 18.30
N THR A 150 8.93 8.34 17.27
CA THR A 150 9.78 9.44 16.78
C THR A 150 9.36 10.81 17.31
N ASP A 151 8.10 10.93 17.74
CA ASP A 151 7.48 12.16 18.27
C ASP A 151 7.92 12.48 19.72
#